data_AF-A0A3D0MQ90-F1
#
_entry.id   AF-A0A3D0MQ90-F1
#
_cell.length_a   1.000
_cell.length_b   1.000
_cell.length_c   1.000
_cell.angle_alpha   90.00
_cell.angle_beta   90.00
_cell.angle_gamma   90.00
#
_symmetry.space_group_name_H-M   'P 1'
#
loop_
_entity.id
_entity.type
_entity.pdbx_description
1 polymer ?
#
loop_
_entity_poly.entity_id
_entity_poly.type
_entity_poly.pdbx_seq_one_letter_code
_entity_poly.pdbx_strand_id
1 'polypeptide(L)'
;MEAVMKLNGVLNGIVWGSWMLALLVGTGIYLTLILGFPQVRYFVLMFREVFGNLGKKKEGEGAISSFAALSTALAATVGTGNIAGVATALHLGGPGALFWMLISAVFGMTTKMCEVTLAVRFREKDSIGNWRGGTMYILDKGAGQKWLAWLFALFAFLASFGIGCAVQANSTAEGFYLGFGIPHFWTGIIVAILTALVIVGGLKRISDVTTYLVPFMAIFYIIGGVIVISVNMAGVPAAINNAVKYAFSDPMAM
;
A
#
# COMPACT_ATOMS: atom_id res chain seq x y z
N MET A 1 -11.00 7.35 29.85
CA MET A 1 -10.65 7.75 28.46
C MET A 1 -9.25 8.35 28.40
N GLU A 2 -8.88 9.27 29.30
CA GLU A 2 -7.54 9.88 29.37
C GLU A 2 -6.39 8.88 29.54
N ALA A 3 -6.50 7.89 30.43
CA ALA A 3 -5.46 6.87 30.62
C ALA A 3 -5.20 6.05 29.34
N VAL A 4 -6.25 5.77 28.56
CA VAL A 4 -6.16 5.08 27.27
C VAL A 4 -5.49 5.98 26.23
N MET A 5 -5.83 7.27 26.19
CA MET A 5 -5.19 8.23 25.29
C MET A 5 -3.71 8.46 25.63
N LYS A 6 -3.36 8.49 26.91
CA LYS A 6 -1.98 8.62 27.38
C LYS A 6 -1.14 7.38 27.03
N LEU A 7 -1.69 6.19 27.25
CA LEU A 7 -1.07 4.93 26.83
C LEU A 7 -0.89 4.89 25.31
N ASN A 8 -1.93 5.28 24.56
CA ASN A 8 -1.88 5.37 23.10
C ASN A 8 -0.76 6.33 22.66
N GLY A 9 -0.63 7.52 23.27
CA GLY A 9 0.42 8.47 22.93
C GLY A 9 1.84 7.89 23.09
N VAL A 10 2.11 7.20 24.21
CA VAL A 10 3.41 6.54 24.45
C VAL A 10 3.67 5.43 23.43
N LEU A 11 2.68 4.57 23.19
CA LEU A 11 2.78 3.51 22.19
C LEU A 11 2.97 4.08 20.78
N ASN A 12 2.29 5.17 20.44
CA ASN A 12 2.41 5.83 19.14
C ASN A 12 3.83 6.39 18.96
N GLY A 13 4.39 7.00 20.00
CA GLY A 13 5.77 7.50 19.99
C GLY A 13 6.83 6.40 19.84
N ILE A 14 6.56 5.17 20.28
CA ILE A 14 7.48 4.03 20.12
C ILE A 14 7.27 3.34 18.77
N VAL A 15 6.01 3.01 18.45
CA VAL A 15 5.63 2.22 17.27
C VAL A 15 5.70 3.03 15.98
N TRP A 16 5.42 4.33 16.03
CA TRP A 16 5.44 5.23 14.86
C TRP A 16 6.50 6.33 14.99
N GLY A 17 7.34 6.26 16.02
CA GLY A 17 8.46 7.16 16.20
C GLY A 17 9.64 6.87 15.29
N SER A 18 10.72 7.64 15.53
CA SER A 18 11.96 7.58 14.75
C SER A 18 12.57 6.18 14.68
N TRP A 19 12.47 5.38 15.74
CA TRP A 19 13.02 4.02 15.77
C TRP A 19 12.34 3.06 14.77
N MET A 20 11.02 3.07 14.70
CA MET A 20 10.31 2.22 13.72
C MET A 20 10.58 2.70 12.29
N LEU A 21 10.59 4.01 12.06
CA LEU A 21 10.91 4.57 10.74
C LEU A 21 12.33 4.21 10.31
N ALA A 22 13.30 4.29 11.24
CA ALA A 22 14.67 3.88 11.02
C ALA A 22 14.78 2.38 10.72
N LEU A 23 14.02 1.52 11.41
CA LEU A 23 13.98 0.09 11.10
C LEU A 23 13.34 -0.19 9.73
N LEU A 24 12.23 0.47 9.39
CA LEU A 24 11.51 0.23 8.15
C LEU A 24 12.33 0.68 6.92
N VAL A 25 12.76 1.94 6.91
CA VAL A 25 13.55 2.50 5.80
C VAL A 25 14.97 1.94 5.83
N GLY A 26 15.58 1.80 7.02
CA GLY A 26 16.91 1.23 7.19
C GLY A 26 17.01 -0.21 6.74
N THR A 27 15.98 -1.04 6.96
CA THR A 27 15.91 -2.40 6.39
C THR A 27 15.88 -2.34 4.85
N GLY A 28 15.12 -1.42 4.26
CA GLY A 28 15.10 -1.24 2.80
C GLY A 28 16.45 -0.79 2.24
N ILE A 29 17.15 0.11 2.93
CA ILE A 29 18.52 0.52 2.57
C ILE A 29 19.48 -0.67 2.68
N TYR A 30 19.46 -1.38 3.80
CA TYR A 30 20.30 -2.55 4.05
C TYR A 30 20.10 -3.63 2.97
N LEU A 31 18.84 -3.99 2.69
CA LEU A 31 18.50 -4.98 1.66
C LEU A 31 18.88 -4.50 0.26
N THR A 32 18.74 -3.20 -0.02
CA THR A 32 19.17 -2.60 -1.29
C THR A 32 20.66 -2.76 -1.50
N LEU A 33 21.48 -2.49 -0.47
CA LEU A 33 22.93 -2.58 -0.56
C LEU A 33 23.40 -4.04 -0.70
N ILE A 34 22.91 -4.95 0.15
CA ILE A 34 23.37 -6.36 0.16
C ILE A 34 22.95 -7.10 -1.12
N LEU A 35 21.78 -6.76 -1.68
CA LEU A 35 21.32 -7.37 -2.92
C LEU A 35 21.92 -6.69 -4.15
N GLY A 36 22.56 -5.52 -4.03
CA GLY A 36 23.17 -4.80 -5.14
C GLY A 36 22.19 -4.01 -6.00
N PHE A 37 21.31 -3.20 -5.38
CA PHE A 37 20.34 -2.33 -6.06
C PHE A 37 19.38 -3.05 -7.03
N PRO A 38 18.62 -4.06 -6.56
CA PRO A 38 17.67 -4.80 -7.40
C PRO A 38 16.61 -3.91 -8.05
N GLN A 39 16.15 -2.86 -7.36
CA GLN A 39 15.15 -1.93 -7.89
C GLN A 39 15.62 -1.17 -9.13
N VAL A 40 16.94 -1.01 -9.33
CA VAL A 40 17.52 -0.41 -10.55
C VAL A 40 17.79 -1.50 -11.59
N ARG A 41 18.46 -2.59 -11.19
CA ARG A 41 18.87 -3.67 -12.12
C ARG A 41 17.69 -4.38 -12.78
N TYR A 42 16.58 -4.57 -12.04
CA TYR A 42 15.41 -5.30 -12.52
C TYR A 42 14.25 -4.39 -12.92
N PHE A 43 14.44 -3.07 -12.94
CA PHE A 43 13.37 -2.11 -13.21
C PHE A 43 12.69 -2.36 -14.56
N VAL A 44 13.45 -2.53 -15.64
CA VAL A 44 12.87 -2.80 -16.96
C VAL A 44 12.30 -4.21 -17.05
N LEU A 45 12.97 -5.19 -16.43
CA LEU A 45 12.54 -6.58 -16.42
C LEU A 45 11.18 -6.76 -15.76
N MET A 46 10.92 -6.08 -14.63
CA MET A 46 9.64 -6.21 -13.92
C MET A 46 8.47 -5.73 -14.78
N PHE A 47 8.61 -4.61 -15.51
CA PHE A 47 7.57 -4.14 -16.43
C PHE A 47 7.36 -5.13 -17.57
N ARG A 48 8.44 -5.68 -18.15
CA ARG A 48 8.34 -6.69 -19.20
C ARG A 48 7.62 -7.95 -18.73
N GLU A 49 7.89 -8.43 -17.51
CA GLU A 49 7.25 -9.64 -16.99
C GLU A 49 5.77 -9.44 -16.62
N VAL A 50 5.42 -8.27 -16.10
CA VAL A 50 4.04 -7.93 -15.74
C VAL A 50 3.20 -7.69 -17.00
N PHE A 51 3.66 -6.81 -17.88
CA PHE A 51 2.88 -6.35 -19.05
C PHE A 51 3.09 -7.24 -20.27
N GLY A 52 4.26 -7.87 -20.44
CA GLY A 52 4.52 -8.79 -21.57
C GLY A 52 3.79 -10.13 -21.47
N ASN A 53 3.22 -10.44 -20.31
CA ASN A 53 2.38 -11.62 -20.08
C ASN A 53 0.89 -11.29 -19.99
N LEU A 54 0.47 -10.06 -20.31
CA LEU A 54 -0.94 -9.70 -20.43
C LEU A 54 -1.64 -10.64 -21.43
N GLY A 55 -2.66 -11.36 -20.95
CA GLY A 55 -3.42 -12.32 -21.76
C GLY A 55 -2.82 -13.72 -21.88
N LYS A 56 -1.62 -13.99 -21.36
CA LYS A 56 -1.05 -15.35 -21.33
C LYS A 56 -1.43 -16.06 -20.03
N LYS A 57 -2.18 -17.16 -20.12
CA LYS A 57 -2.37 -18.08 -18.99
C LYS A 57 -1.00 -18.71 -18.67
N LYS A 58 -0.44 -18.44 -17.50
CA LYS A 58 0.66 -19.26 -16.99
C LYS A 58 0.09 -20.63 -16.60
N GLU A 59 0.74 -21.69 -17.08
CA GLU A 59 0.50 -23.03 -16.59
C GLU A 59 1.03 -23.13 -15.15
N GLY A 60 0.13 -23.42 -14.22
CA GLY A 60 0.41 -23.53 -12.79
C GLY A 60 -0.89 -23.64 -12.01
N GLU A 61 -1.11 -24.77 -11.36
CA GLU A 61 -2.35 -25.06 -10.62
C GLU A 61 -2.65 -24.00 -9.56
N GLY A 62 -3.84 -23.39 -9.65
CA GLY A 62 -4.41 -22.53 -8.61
C GLY A 62 -3.78 -21.14 -8.46
N ALA A 63 -2.91 -20.70 -9.39
CA ALA A 63 -2.29 -19.37 -9.33
C ALA A 63 -2.98 -18.37 -10.28
N ILE A 64 -3.30 -17.18 -9.78
CA ILE A 64 -3.72 -16.03 -10.60
C ILE A 64 -2.54 -15.55 -11.47
N SER A 65 -2.82 -14.92 -12.62
CA SER A 65 -1.77 -14.40 -13.50
C SER A 65 -0.92 -13.34 -12.80
N SER A 66 0.30 -13.10 -13.28
CA SER A 66 1.19 -12.07 -12.70
C SER A 66 0.55 -10.67 -12.71
N PHE A 67 -0.20 -10.34 -13.78
CA PHE A 67 -0.95 -9.08 -13.86
C PHE A 67 -2.12 -9.03 -12.87
N ALA A 68 -2.86 -10.14 -12.72
CA ALA A 68 -3.98 -10.22 -11.78
C ALA A 68 -3.49 -10.16 -10.32
N ALA A 69 -2.34 -10.79 -10.01
CA ALA A 69 -1.67 -10.67 -8.72
C ALA A 69 -1.23 -9.24 -8.44
N LEU A 70 -0.60 -8.57 -9.42
CA LEU A 70 -0.22 -7.17 -9.30
C LEU A 70 -1.46 -6.28 -9.10
N SER A 71 -2.50 -6.46 -9.91
CA SER A 71 -3.74 -5.67 -9.83
C SER A 71 -4.41 -5.85 -8.46
N THR A 72 -4.47 -7.07 -7.94
CA THR A 72 -5.02 -7.35 -6.61
C THR A 72 -4.18 -6.71 -5.51
N ALA A 73 -2.85 -6.79 -5.59
CA ALA A 73 -1.97 -6.12 -4.64
C ALA A 73 -2.11 -4.59 -4.70
N LEU A 74 -2.18 -4.03 -5.91
CA LEU A 74 -2.40 -2.60 -6.13
C LEU A 74 -3.75 -2.13 -5.61
N ALA A 75 -4.80 -2.94 -5.73
CA ALA A 75 -6.14 -2.62 -5.19
C ALA A 75 -6.09 -2.40 -3.67
N ALA A 76 -5.26 -3.18 -2.96
CA ALA A 76 -5.12 -3.07 -1.52
C ALA A 76 -4.22 -1.90 -1.10
N THR A 77 -3.26 -1.50 -1.94
CA THR A 77 -2.30 -0.44 -1.61
C THR A 77 -2.70 0.95 -2.07
N VAL A 78 -3.47 1.04 -3.16
CA VAL A 78 -3.98 2.31 -3.67
C VAL A 78 -5.32 2.58 -3.00
N GLY A 79 -5.41 3.68 -2.26
CA GLY A 79 -6.65 4.09 -1.62
C GLY A 79 -6.56 5.46 -0.97
N THR A 80 -7.32 5.67 0.10
CA THR A 80 -7.38 6.95 0.82
C THR A 80 -6.00 7.45 1.24
N GLY A 81 -5.07 6.55 1.57
CA GLY A 81 -3.69 6.92 1.91
C GLY A 81 -2.98 7.73 0.82
N ASN A 82 -3.26 7.45 -0.46
CA ASN A 82 -2.68 8.20 -1.59
C ASN A 82 -3.29 9.60 -1.76
N ILE A 83 -4.51 9.82 -1.26
CA ILE A 83 -5.23 11.09 -1.40
C ILE A 83 -5.12 11.87 -0.07
N ALA A 84 -5.87 11.44 0.93
CA ALA A 84 -5.92 12.10 2.23
C ALA A 84 -4.63 11.89 3.03
N GLY A 85 -3.95 10.75 2.88
CA GLY A 85 -2.68 10.50 3.58
C GLY A 85 -1.56 11.41 3.08
N VAL A 86 -1.41 11.56 1.75
CA VAL A 86 -0.47 12.50 1.14
C VAL A 86 -0.81 13.95 1.52
N ALA A 87 -2.09 14.33 1.48
CA ALA A 87 -2.52 15.66 1.89
C ALA A 87 -2.24 15.94 3.38
N THR A 88 -2.50 14.96 4.25
CA THR A 88 -2.17 15.04 5.68
C THR A 88 -0.67 15.15 5.91
N ALA A 89 0.14 14.36 5.18
CA ALA A 89 1.59 14.43 5.26
C ALA A 89 2.13 15.79 4.81
N LEU A 90 1.58 16.35 3.73
CA LEU A 90 1.92 17.69 3.26
C LEU A 90 1.50 18.78 4.26
N HIS A 91 0.32 18.64 4.87
CA HIS A 91 -0.19 19.59 5.85
C HIS A 91 0.60 19.59 7.15
N LEU A 92 0.93 18.40 7.67
CA LEU A 92 1.62 18.24 8.96
C LEU A 92 3.14 18.32 8.85
N GLY A 93 3.72 17.81 7.76
CA GLY A 93 5.17 17.70 7.55
C GLY A 93 5.73 18.66 6.50
N GLY A 94 4.89 19.52 5.93
CA GLY A 94 5.29 20.46 4.88
C GLY A 94 5.65 19.79 3.55
N PRO A 95 6.09 20.57 2.54
CA PRO A 95 6.45 20.06 1.22
C PRO A 95 7.57 19.02 1.24
N GLY A 96 8.47 19.09 2.24
CA GLY A 96 9.58 18.16 2.42
C GLY A 96 9.14 16.71 2.62
N ALA A 97 7.94 16.49 3.15
CA ALA A 97 7.37 15.14 3.33
C ALA A 97 7.28 14.39 1.99
N LEU A 98 6.94 15.07 0.89
CA LEU A 98 6.79 14.45 -0.43
C LEU A 98 8.11 13.87 -0.95
N PHE A 99 9.23 14.55 -0.70
CA PHE A 99 10.55 14.04 -1.05
C PHE A 99 10.89 12.78 -0.26
N TRP A 100 10.69 12.78 1.06
CA TRP A 100 10.96 11.62 1.91
C TRP A 100 10.04 10.42 1.62
N MET A 101 8.80 10.67 1.22
CA MET A 101 7.90 9.62 0.72
C MET A 101 8.46 8.93 -0.53
N LEU A 102 9.03 9.69 -1.47
CA LEU A 102 9.69 9.12 -2.66
C LEU A 102 10.92 8.30 -2.30
N ILE A 103 11.79 8.81 -1.42
CA ILE A 103 12.99 8.09 -0.95
C ILE A 103 12.58 6.79 -0.24
N SER A 104 11.60 6.85 0.65
CA SER A 104 11.07 5.67 1.34
C SER A 104 10.48 4.66 0.35
N ALA A 105 9.80 5.11 -0.70
CA ALA A 105 9.26 4.23 -1.74
C ALA A 105 10.38 3.51 -2.52
N VAL A 106 11.46 4.21 -2.86
CA VAL A 106 12.61 3.62 -3.59
C VAL A 106 13.23 2.45 -2.81
N PHE A 107 13.50 2.64 -1.52
CA PHE A 107 14.03 1.57 -0.67
C PHE A 107 12.97 0.52 -0.32
N GLY A 108 11.70 0.93 -0.21
CA GLY A 108 10.57 0.05 0.02
C GLY A 108 10.33 -0.96 -1.10
N MET A 109 10.66 -0.62 -2.36
CA MET A 109 10.58 -1.56 -3.49
C MET A 109 11.40 -2.83 -3.22
N THR A 110 12.62 -2.69 -2.70
CA THR A 110 13.49 -3.82 -2.37
C THR A 110 12.93 -4.65 -1.22
N THR A 111 12.48 -4.00 -0.15
CA THR A 111 11.83 -4.70 0.98
C THR A 111 10.64 -5.51 0.50
N LYS A 112 9.79 -4.92 -0.34
CA LYS A 112 8.60 -5.60 -0.86
C LYS A 112 8.96 -6.78 -1.77
N MET A 113 9.99 -6.63 -2.60
CA MET A 113 10.50 -7.72 -3.43
C MET A 113 10.94 -8.91 -2.56
N CYS A 114 11.69 -8.67 -1.49
CA CYS A 114 12.13 -9.71 -0.56
C CYS A 114 10.94 -10.38 0.14
N GLU A 115 9.97 -9.60 0.62
CA GLU A 115 8.77 -10.11 1.26
C GLU A 115 7.98 -11.05 0.33
N VAL A 116 7.75 -10.63 -0.92
CA VAL A 116 7.02 -11.44 -1.91
C VAL A 116 7.81 -12.69 -2.28
N THR A 117 9.13 -12.58 -2.45
CA THR A 117 9.99 -13.73 -2.78
C THR A 117 9.96 -14.79 -1.67
N LEU A 118 10.09 -14.37 -0.41
CA LEU A 118 10.00 -15.25 0.74
C LEU A 118 8.59 -15.84 0.90
N ALA A 119 7.55 -15.04 0.68
CA ALA A 119 6.17 -15.51 0.73
C ALA A 119 5.89 -16.60 -0.31
N VAL A 120 6.46 -16.49 -1.53
CA VAL A 120 6.36 -17.52 -2.56
C VAL A 120 7.19 -18.75 -2.20
N ARG A 121 8.34 -18.59 -1.53
CA ARG A 121 9.19 -19.71 -1.10
C ARG A 121 8.56 -20.55 0.01
N PHE A 122 7.88 -19.93 0.97
CA PHE A 122 7.33 -20.58 2.17
C PHE A 122 5.80 -20.79 2.15
N ARG A 123 5.13 -20.51 1.02
CA ARG A 123 3.69 -20.78 0.85
C ARG A 123 3.36 -22.26 0.94
N GLU A 124 2.14 -22.56 1.34
CA GLU A 124 1.57 -23.91 1.40
C GLU A 124 0.23 -23.98 0.71
N LYS A 125 -0.17 -25.18 0.29
CA LYS A 125 -1.56 -25.43 -0.12
C LYS A 125 -2.39 -25.73 1.13
N ASP A 126 -3.59 -25.16 1.20
CA ASP A 126 -4.57 -25.54 2.21
C ASP A 126 -5.27 -26.86 1.87
N SER A 127 -6.15 -27.32 2.76
CA SER A 127 -6.92 -28.57 2.59
C SER A 127 -7.83 -28.58 1.35
N ILE A 128 -8.08 -27.43 0.74
CA ILE A 128 -8.93 -27.23 -0.44
C ILE A 128 -8.04 -26.96 -1.68
N GLY A 129 -6.71 -27.08 -1.54
CA GLY A 129 -5.74 -26.93 -2.63
C GLY A 129 -5.35 -25.50 -2.97
N ASN A 130 -5.81 -24.49 -2.22
CA ASN A 130 -5.49 -23.09 -2.46
C ASN A 130 -4.13 -22.72 -1.85
N TRP A 131 -3.34 -21.91 -2.57
CA TRP A 131 -2.09 -21.39 -2.05
C TRP A 131 -2.33 -20.34 -0.95
N ARG A 132 -1.71 -20.53 0.21
CA ARG A 132 -1.64 -19.59 1.32
C ARG A 132 -0.18 -19.25 1.62
N GLY A 133 0.11 -17.95 1.71
CA GLY A 133 1.44 -17.44 1.98
C GLY A 133 1.36 -16.10 2.71
N GLY A 134 2.51 -15.53 3.02
CA GLY A 134 2.63 -14.27 3.74
C GLY A 134 3.61 -14.37 4.91
N THR A 135 3.81 -13.26 5.61
CA THR A 135 4.86 -13.13 6.63
C THR A 135 4.71 -14.11 7.78
N MET A 136 3.48 -14.46 8.18
CA MET A 136 3.25 -15.50 9.19
C MET A 136 3.86 -16.85 8.79
N TYR A 137 3.80 -17.25 7.52
CA TYR A 137 4.42 -18.48 7.04
C TYR A 137 5.95 -18.37 6.94
N ILE A 138 6.46 -17.18 6.59
CA ILE A 138 7.91 -16.90 6.60
C ILE A 138 8.45 -17.03 8.02
N LEU A 139 7.74 -16.50 9.02
CA LEU A 139 8.15 -16.54 10.41
C LEU A 139 8.08 -17.95 11.00
N ASP A 140 7.02 -18.69 10.71
CA ASP A 140 6.85 -20.07 11.19
C ASP A 140 7.90 -21.00 10.56
N LYS A 141 8.03 -21.01 9.23
CA LYS A 141 8.83 -22.04 8.52
C LYS A 141 10.20 -21.57 8.08
N GLY A 142 10.34 -20.28 7.78
CA GLY A 142 11.63 -19.71 7.41
C GLY A 142 12.48 -19.43 8.65
N ALA A 143 11.89 -18.80 9.67
CA ALA A 143 12.61 -18.45 10.90
C ALA A 143 12.43 -19.45 12.06
N GLY A 144 11.49 -20.39 11.97
CA GLY A 144 11.19 -21.33 13.06
C GLY A 144 10.48 -20.69 14.26
N GLN A 145 9.99 -19.45 14.13
CA GLN A 145 9.44 -18.65 15.22
C GLN A 145 7.91 -18.62 15.20
N LYS A 146 7.29 -19.72 15.63
CA LYS A 146 5.83 -19.87 15.69
C LYS A 146 5.11 -18.79 16.49
N TRP A 147 5.69 -18.35 17.61
CA TRP A 147 5.10 -17.31 18.45
C TRP A 147 5.01 -15.97 17.72
N LEU A 148 6.05 -15.63 16.94
CA LEU A 148 6.09 -14.39 16.17
C LEU A 148 5.16 -14.46 14.95
N ALA A 149 5.02 -15.64 14.34
CA ALA A 149 4.03 -15.89 13.27
C ALA A 149 2.59 -15.66 13.76
N TRP A 150 2.26 -16.18 14.95
CA TRP A 150 0.93 -15.98 15.55
C TRP A 150 0.68 -14.52 15.91
N LEU A 151 1.68 -13.85 16.50
CA LEU A 151 1.59 -12.43 16.85
C LEU A 151 1.42 -11.55 15.60
N PHE A 152 2.17 -11.84 14.53
CA PHE A 152 2.02 -11.15 13.25
C PHE A 152 0.61 -11.35 12.67
N ALA A 153 0.09 -12.58 12.69
CA ALA A 153 -1.25 -12.86 12.18
C ALA A 153 -2.33 -12.11 12.96
N LEU A 154 -2.21 -12.03 14.29
CA LEU A 154 -3.11 -11.26 15.14
C LEU A 154 -3.07 -9.76 14.81
N PHE A 155 -1.87 -9.17 14.73
CA PHE A 155 -1.73 -7.75 14.40
C PHE A 155 -2.18 -7.43 12.97
N ALA A 156 -1.90 -8.30 12.00
CA ALA A 156 -2.38 -8.13 10.63
C ALA A 156 -3.90 -8.19 10.57
N PHE A 157 -4.54 -9.11 11.31
CA PHE A 157 -5.99 -9.20 11.42
C PHE A 157 -6.58 -7.91 12.02
N LEU A 158 -6.04 -7.42 13.14
CA LEU A 158 -6.52 -6.17 13.76
C LEU A 158 -6.28 -4.95 12.86
N ALA A 159 -5.10 -4.85 12.23
CA ALA A 159 -4.76 -3.77 11.31
C ALA A 159 -5.66 -3.73 10.07
N SER A 160 -6.16 -4.90 9.63
CA SER A 160 -7.07 -4.99 8.47
C SER A 160 -8.38 -4.25 8.71
N PHE A 161 -8.93 -4.24 9.93
CA PHE A 161 -10.13 -3.46 10.24
C PHE A 161 -9.86 -1.95 10.20
N GLY A 162 -8.68 -1.50 10.61
CA GLY A 162 -8.31 -0.10 10.61
C GLY A 162 -8.00 0.40 9.20
N ILE A 163 -6.82 0.06 8.70
CA ILE A 163 -6.28 0.55 7.42
C ILE A 163 -7.05 -0.04 6.24
N GLY A 164 -7.49 -1.30 6.35
CA GLY A 164 -8.16 -2.00 5.24
C GLY A 164 -9.65 -1.68 5.10
N CYS A 165 -10.36 -1.37 6.21
CA CYS A 165 -11.81 -1.22 6.19
C CYS A 165 -12.29 0.15 6.68
N ALA A 166 -12.11 0.47 7.96
CA ALA A 166 -12.76 1.60 8.61
C ALA A 166 -12.33 2.95 8.02
N VAL A 167 -11.01 3.15 7.84
CA VAL A 167 -10.47 4.41 7.26
C VAL A 167 -10.91 4.57 5.81
N GLN A 168 -10.90 3.48 5.02
CA GLN A 168 -11.30 3.50 3.61
C GLN A 168 -12.79 3.82 3.46
N ALA A 169 -13.65 3.17 4.25
CA ALA A 169 -15.09 3.39 4.22
C ALA A 169 -15.47 4.81 4.70
N ASN A 170 -14.82 5.30 5.76
CA ASN A 170 -15.05 6.63 6.29
C ASN A 170 -14.68 7.71 5.26
N SER A 171 -13.48 7.66 4.68
CA SER A 171 -13.08 8.67 3.70
C SER A 171 -13.85 8.62 2.39
N THR A 172 -14.33 7.43 2.00
CA THR A 172 -15.27 7.30 0.87
C THR A 172 -16.59 8.01 1.19
N ALA A 173 -17.18 7.76 2.38
CA ALA A 173 -18.40 8.41 2.81
C ALA A 173 -18.27 9.93 2.89
N GLU A 174 -17.17 10.42 3.47
CA GLU A 174 -16.86 11.84 3.56
C GLU A 174 -16.70 12.48 2.17
N GLY A 175 -16.02 11.80 1.24
CA GLY A 175 -15.86 12.29 -0.13
C GLY A 175 -17.20 12.47 -0.86
N PHE A 176 -18.13 11.52 -0.70
CA PHE A 176 -19.48 11.63 -1.27
C PHE A 176 -20.33 12.71 -0.59
N TYR A 177 -20.16 12.90 0.71
CA TYR A 177 -20.84 13.96 1.44
C TYR A 177 -20.35 15.34 1.00
N LEU A 178 -19.04 15.58 0.98
CA LEU A 178 -18.46 16.86 0.58
C LEU A 178 -18.71 17.18 -0.90
N GLY A 179 -18.66 16.18 -1.78
CA GLY A 179 -18.83 16.38 -3.23
C GLY A 179 -20.28 16.47 -3.68
N PHE A 180 -21.19 15.70 -3.08
CA PHE A 180 -22.55 15.51 -3.57
C PHE A 180 -23.64 15.68 -2.50
N GLY A 181 -23.27 15.98 -1.25
CA GLY A 181 -24.21 16.11 -0.14
C GLY A 181 -24.86 14.80 0.31
N ILE A 182 -24.35 13.64 -0.12
CA ILE A 182 -24.95 12.33 0.19
C ILE A 182 -24.66 11.98 1.66
N PRO A 183 -25.68 11.71 2.50
CA PRO A 183 -25.45 11.34 3.90
C PRO A 183 -24.63 10.06 4.05
N HIS A 184 -23.72 10.04 5.04
CA HIS A 184 -22.78 8.93 5.27
C HIS A 184 -23.47 7.56 5.40
N PHE A 185 -24.66 7.52 5.99
CA PHE A 185 -25.42 6.29 6.18
C PHE A 185 -25.71 5.58 4.85
N TRP A 186 -26.13 6.33 3.82
CA TRP A 186 -26.46 5.77 2.51
C TRP A 186 -25.22 5.30 1.76
N THR A 187 -24.15 6.10 1.79
CA THR A 187 -22.87 5.68 1.21
C THR A 187 -22.35 4.40 1.86
N GLY A 188 -22.44 4.30 3.19
CA GLY A 188 -22.04 3.10 3.94
C GLY A 188 -22.80 1.84 3.52
N ILE A 189 -24.13 1.93 3.39
CA ILE A 189 -24.97 0.80 2.93
C ILE A 189 -24.56 0.36 1.52
N ILE A 190 -24.42 1.30 0.59
CA ILE A 190 -24.07 0.98 -0.80
C ILE A 190 -22.69 0.33 -0.87
N VAL A 191 -21.69 0.91 -0.19
CA VAL A 191 -20.32 0.35 -0.14
C VAL A 191 -20.32 -1.04 0.49
N ALA A 192 -21.10 -1.28 1.54
CA ALA A 192 -21.20 -2.59 2.18
C ALA A 192 -21.80 -3.65 1.23
N ILE A 193 -22.89 -3.32 0.52
CA ILE A 193 -23.52 -4.22 -0.45
C ILE A 193 -22.56 -4.54 -1.60
N LEU A 194 -21.94 -3.52 -2.20
CA LEU A 194 -21.00 -3.71 -3.31
C LEU A 194 -19.79 -4.56 -2.87
N THR A 195 -19.25 -4.30 -1.69
CA THR A 195 -18.13 -5.06 -1.12
C THR A 195 -18.54 -6.52 -0.89
N ALA A 196 -19.73 -6.77 -0.32
CA ALA A 196 -20.23 -8.12 -0.08
C ALA A 196 -20.38 -8.92 -1.40
N LEU A 197 -20.89 -8.29 -2.46
CA LEU A 197 -21.04 -8.93 -3.77
C LEU A 197 -19.70 -9.40 -4.36
N VAL A 198 -18.60 -8.70 -4.06
CA VAL A 198 -17.26 -9.08 -4.51
C VAL A 198 -16.66 -10.17 -3.61
N ILE A 199 -16.72 -9.99 -2.28
CA ILE A 199 -16.03 -10.87 -1.32
C ILE A 199 -16.67 -12.28 -1.26
N VAL A 200 -18.00 -12.39 -1.38
CA VAL A 200 -18.71 -13.68 -1.30
C VAL A 200 -18.23 -14.69 -2.37
N GLY A 201 -17.72 -14.21 -3.51
CA GLY A 201 -17.16 -15.07 -4.56
C GLY A 201 -15.72 -15.56 -4.31
N GLY A 202 -15.11 -15.22 -3.19
CA GLY A 202 -13.75 -15.61 -2.83
C GLY A 202 -12.65 -14.93 -3.65
N LEU A 203 -11.41 -15.41 -3.50
CA LEU A 203 -10.21 -14.77 -4.09
C LEU A 203 -10.26 -14.65 -5.61
N LYS A 204 -10.87 -15.62 -6.30
CA LYS A 204 -10.99 -15.57 -7.77
C LYS A 204 -11.84 -14.38 -8.20
N ARG A 205 -13.00 -14.17 -7.59
CA ARG A 205 -13.89 -13.03 -7.91
C ARG A 205 -13.27 -11.70 -7.53
N ILE A 206 -12.57 -11.63 -6.38
CA ILE A 206 -11.81 -10.45 -5.99
C ILE A 206 -10.79 -10.11 -7.07
N SER A 207 -9.98 -11.10 -7.47
CA SER A 207 -8.97 -10.92 -8.50
C SER A 207 -9.55 -10.52 -9.86
N ASP A 208 -10.69 -11.09 -10.26
CA ASP A 208 -11.33 -10.76 -11.53
C ASP A 208 -11.80 -9.30 -11.54
N VAL A 209 -12.47 -8.84 -10.46
CA VAL A 209 -12.95 -7.46 -10.33
C VAL A 209 -11.79 -6.47 -10.28
N THR A 210 -10.76 -6.73 -9.47
CA THR A 210 -9.61 -5.83 -9.32
C THR A 210 -8.81 -5.69 -10.61
N THR A 211 -8.72 -6.75 -11.42
CA THR A 211 -8.01 -6.73 -12.71
C THR A 211 -8.57 -5.70 -13.69
N TYR A 212 -9.87 -5.38 -13.61
CA TYR A 212 -10.49 -4.32 -14.43
C TYR A 212 -10.58 -2.98 -13.69
N LEU A 213 -10.99 -3.02 -12.42
CA LEU A 213 -11.24 -1.80 -11.64
C LEU A 213 -9.96 -1.01 -11.37
N VAL A 214 -8.86 -1.70 -11.06
CA VAL A 214 -7.59 -1.08 -10.66
C VAL A 214 -6.92 -0.32 -11.79
N PRO A 215 -6.77 -0.88 -13.00
CA PRO A 215 -6.24 -0.11 -14.12
C PRO A 215 -7.13 1.10 -14.46
N PHE A 216 -8.46 0.93 -14.45
CA PHE A 216 -9.39 2.02 -14.71
C PHE A 216 -9.22 3.17 -13.73
N MET A 217 -9.24 2.90 -12.41
CA MET A 217 -9.09 3.95 -11.40
C MET A 217 -7.71 4.62 -11.46
N ALA A 218 -6.64 3.87 -11.75
CA ALA A 218 -5.30 4.40 -11.86
C ALA A 218 -5.16 5.33 -13.09
N ILE A 219 -5.67 4.91 -14.25
CA ILE A 219 -5.68 5.74 -15.46
C ILE A 219 -6.47 7.02 -15.23
N PHE A 220 -7.67 6.93 -14.65
CA PHE A 220 -8.50 8.10 -14.35
C PHE A 220 -7.78 9.09 -13.44
N TYR A 221 -7.19 8.60 -12.35
CA TYR A 221 -6.44 9.42 -11.40
C TYR A 221 -5.20 10.08 -12.04
N ILE A 222 -4.42 9.32 -12.81
CA ILE A 222 -3.21 9.84 -13.48
C ILE A 222 -3.58 10.89 -14.53
N ILE A 223 -4.61 10.65 -15.34
CA ILE A 223 -5.08 11.63 -16.35
C ILE A 223 -5.50 12.93 -15.66
N GLY A 224 -6.29 12.85 -14.59
CA GLY A 224 -6.69 14.03 -13.82
C GLY A 224 -5.49 14.81 -13.28
N GLY A 225 -4.51 14.11 -12.70
CA GLY A 225 -3.27 14.71 -12.22
C GLY A 225 -2.45 15.37 -13.34
N VAL A 226 -2.31 14.71 -14.49
CA VAL A 226 -1.60 15.26 -15.66
C VAL A 226 -2.29 16.51 -16.18
N ILE A 227 -3.63 16.55 -16.22
CA ILE A 227 -4.38 17.75 -16.62
C ILE A 227 -4.08 18.91 -15.66
N VAL A 228 -4.16 18.69 -14.35
CA VAL A 228 -3.88 19.73 -13.33
C VAL A 228 -2.44 20.23 -13.44
N ILE A 229 -1.47 19.33 -13.60
CA ILE A 229 -0.05 19.66 -13.78
C ILE A 229 0.16 20.46 -15.08
N SER A 230 -0.51 20.07 -16.16
CA SER A 230 -0.38 20.75 -17.47
C SER A 230 -0.92 22.18 -17.42
N VAL A 231 -2.04 22.41 -16.73
CA VAL A 231 -2.61 23.75 -16.52
C VAL A 231 -1.74 24.60 -15.61
N ASN A 232 -1.08 24.00 -14.61
CA ASN A 232 -0.25 24.69 -13.62
C ASN A 232 1.26 24.51 -13.85
N MET A 233 1.67 24.26 -15.09
CA MET A 233 3.03 23.83 -15.42
C MET A 233 4.11 24.84 -15.00
N ALA A 234 3.78 26.13 -15.00
CA ALA A 234 4.66 27.19 -14.51
C ALA A 234 5.02 27.06 -13.01
N GLY A 235 4.13 26.49 -12.20
CA GLY A 235 4.34 26.27 -10.76
C GLY A 235 5.11 25.00 -10.42
N VAL A 236 5.26 24.08 -11.36
CA VAL A 236 5.88 22.75 -11.13
C VAL A 236 7.35 22.85 -10.70
N PRO A 237 8.21 23.66 -11.36
CA PRO A 237 9.61 23.78 -10.93
C PRO A 237 9.73 24.32 -9.49
N ALA A 238 8.90 25.30 -9.13
CA ALA A 238 8.86 25.85 -7.78
C ALA A 238 8.39 24.82 -6.75
N ALA A 239 7.37 24.01 -7.07
CA ALA A 239 6.89 22.93 -6.21
C ALA A 239 7.96 21.86 -5.95
N ILE A 240 8.67 21.43 -6.98
CA ILE A 240 9.79 20.46 -6.85
C ILE A 240 10.91 21.06 -6.01
N ASN A 241 11.29 22.32 -6.28
CA ASN A 241 12.33 23.00 -5.51
C ASN A 241 11.94 23.11 -4.02
N ASN A 242 10.68 23.45 -3.73
CA ASN A 242 10.18 23.50 -2.36
C ASN A 242 10.22 22.12 -1.70
N ALA A 243 9.80 21.05 -2.40
CA ALA A 243 9.85 19.70 -1.86
C ALA A 243 11.28 19.28 -1.48
N VAL A 244 12.28 19.60 -2.30
CA VAL A 244 13.69 19.29 -1.98
C VAL A 244 14.23 20.20 -0.89
N LYS A 245 14.01 21.51 -0.97
CA LYS A 245 14.52 22.49 0.01
C LYS A 245 13.99 22.18 1.41
N TYR A 246 12.67 22.05 1.54
CA TYR A 246 12.01 21.80 2.83
C TYR A 246 12.20 20.37 3.35
N ALA A 247 12.73 19.44 2.54
CA ALA A 247 13.13 18.12 3.04
C ALA A 247 14.39 18.15 3.90
N PHE A 248 15.24 19.17 3.72
CA PHE A 248 16.53 19.32 4.40
C PHE A 248 16.63 20.61 5.24
N SER A 249 15.56 21.41 5.29
CA SER A 249 15.42 22.57 6.16
C SER A 249 14.28 22.36 7.17
N ASP A 250 14.05 23.34 8.05
CA ASP A 250 12.90 23.30 8.97
C ASP A 250 11.59 23.10 8.17
N PRO A 251 10.81 22.02 8.43
CA PRO A 251 9.58 21.72 7.72
C PRO A 251 8.48 22.78 7.86
N MET A 252 8.58 23.63 8.90
CA MET A 252 7.61 24.68 9.25
C MET A 252 8.08 26.09 8.86
N ALA A 253 9.20 26.22 8.12
CA ALA A 253 9.71 27.53 7.67
C ALA A 253 8.94 28.11 6.45
N MET A 254 7.64 27.85 6.36
CA MET A 254 6.70 28.47 5.41
C MET A 254 5.94 29.60 6.08
#